data_AF-A0A377ZGF5-F1
#
_entry.id   AF-A0A377ZGF5-F1
#
_cell.length_a   1.000
_cell.length_b   1.000
_cell.length_c   1.000
_cell.angle_alpha   90.00
_cell.angle_beta   90.00
_cell.angle_gamma   90.00
#
_symmetry.space_group_name_H-M   'P 1'
#
loop_
_entity.id
_entity.type
_entity.pdbx_description
1 polymer ?
#
loop_
_entity_poly.entity_id
_entity_poly.type
_entity_poly.pdbx_seq_one_letter_code
_entity_poly.pdbx_strand_id
1 'polypeptide(L)' 'MKRLKMLGEKGTKHIQVLCPGFAADCLETLEEIARPEREIFLEAGGKQYEYIPALNADAAHIEMMVNLTAPYR' A
#
# COMPACT_ATOMS: atom_id res chain seq x y z
N MET A 1 9.26 1.41 8.42
CA MET A 1 10.47 0.67 8.85
C MET A 1 10.32 -0.30 10.05
N LYS A 2 10.18 0.12 11.33
CA LYS A 2 10.25 -0.83 12.49
C LYS A 2 9.18 -1.94 12.51
N ARG A 3 7.98 -1.67 12.00
CA ARG A 3 6.85 -2.60 12.09
C ARG A 3 7.01 -3.83 11.21
N LEU A 4 7.40 -3.66 9.95
CA LEU A 4 7.55 -4.76 9.00
C LEU A 4 8.66 -5.72 9.41
N LYS A 5 9.81 -5.17 9.84
CA LYS A 5 10.89 -5.96 10.41
C LYS A 5 10.41 -6.85 11.57
N MET A 6 9.71 -6.25 12.55
CA MET A 6 9.14 -6.98 13.68
C MET A 6 8.15 -8.08 13.23
N LEU A 7 7.34 -7.82 12.20
CA LEU A 7 6.40 -8.82 11.70
C LEU A 7 7.12 -10.03 11.09
N GLY A 8 8.19 -9.80 10.31
CA GLY A 8 9.05 -10.86 9.79
C GLY A 8 9.72 -11.65 10.92
N GLU A 9 10.31 -10.95 11.90
CA GLU A 9 10.99 -11.57 13.05
C GLU A 9 10.04 -12.42 13.91
N LYS A 10 8.75 -12.03 13.98
CA LYS A 10 7.69 -12.79 14.66
C LYS A 10 7.14 -13.98 13.85
N GLY A 11 7.71 -14.24 12.67
CA GLY A 11 7.32 -15.37 11.83
C GLY A 11 6.09 -15.12 10.95
N THR A 12 5.66 -13.86 10.78
CA THR A 12 4.63 -13.52 9.79
C THR A 12 5.17 -13.85 8.41
N LYS A 13 4.52 -14.78 7.70
CA LYS A 13 5.03 -15.27 6.42
C LYS A 13 4.60 -14.40 5.25
N HIS A 14 3.40 -13.84 5.28
CA HIS A 14 2.81 -13.12 4.17
C HIS A 14 2.11 -11.87 4.67
N ILE A 15 2.37 -10.74 4.01
CA ILE A 15 1.66 -9.48 4.21
C ILE A 15 1.26 -8.86 2.88
N GLN A 16 0.15 -8.13 2.92
CA GLN A 16 -0.26 -7.19 1.89
C GLN A 16 -0.29 -5.79 2.50
N VAL A 17 0.21 -4.79 1.78
CA VAL A 17 0.37 -3.42 2.26
C VAL A 17 -0.33 -2.47 1.31
N LEU A 18 -1.11 -1.54 1.86
CA LEU A 18 -1.78 -0.46 1.12
C LEU A 18 -1.55 0.88 1.84
N CYS A 19 -1.59 1.98 1.09
CA CYS A 19 -1.39 3.33 1.60
C CYS A 19 -2.70 4.13 1.57
N PRO A 20 -3.61 3.99 2.55
CA PRO A 20 -4.98 4.52 2.46
C PRO A 20 -5.06 6.05 2.53
N GLY A 21 -3.96 6.72 2.91
CA GLY A 21 -3.86 8.18 2.87
C GLY A 21 -3.68 8.74 1.45
N PHE A 22 -3.48 7.89 0.44
CA PHE A 22 -3.23 8.27 -0.93
C PHE A 22 -4.26 7.63 -1.86
N ALA A 23 -5.00 8.46 -2.60
CA ALA A 23 -5.96 7.99 -3.60
C ALA A 23 -5.27 7.57 -4.92
N ALA A 24 -4.06 8.08 -5.17
CA ALA A 24 -3.21 7.75 -6.30
C ALA A 24 -1.77 7.52 -5.83
N ASP A 25 -1.04 6.68 -6.54
CA ASP A 25 0.35 6.39 -6.22
C ASP A 25 1.21 7.63 -6.48
N CYS A 26 2.11 7.91 -5.53
CA CYS A 26 3.12 8.95 -5.59
C CYS A 26 4.52 8.35 -5.49
N LEU A 27 5.54 9.22 -5.48
CA LEU A 27 6.93 8.82 -5.42
C LEU A 27 7.21 7.96 -4.18
N GLU A 28 6.73 8.40 -3.01
CA GLU A 28 6.92 7.73 -1.73
C GLU A 28 6.27 6.34 -1.71
N THR A 29 5.05 6.19 -2.26
CA THR A 29 4.38 4.89 -2.28
C THR A 29 5.10 3.85 -3.14
N LEU A 30 5.71 4.29 -4.25
CA LEU A 30 6.37 3.39 -5.19
C LEU A 30 7.83 3.12 -4.81
N GLU A 31 8.57 4.17 -4.44
CA GLU A 31 10.01 4.08 -4.20
C GLU A 31 10.36 3.77 -2.75
N GLU A 32 9.48 4.02 -1.77
CA GLU A 32 9.74 3.69 -0.36
C GLU A 32 8.93 2.49 0.13
N ILE A 33 7.62 2.45 -0.15
CA ILE A 33 6.74 1.39 0.36
C ILE A 33 6.80 0.12 -0.50
N ALA A 34 6.62 0.22 -1.81
CA ALA A 34 6.57 -0.98 -2.66
C ALA A 34 7.91 -1.74 -2.74
N ARG A 35 9.05 -1.04 -2.52
CA ARG A 35 10.41 -1.56 -2.75
C ARG A 35 11.24 -1.72 -1.44
N PRO A 36 11.77 -0.67 -0.79
CA PRO A 36 12.56 -0.81 0.45
C PRO A 36 11.84 -1.54 1.59
N GLU A 37 10.56 -1.24 1.81
CA GLU A 37 9.80 -1.88 2.89
C GLU A 37 9.58 -3.39 2.64
N ARG A 38 9.46 -3.81 1.38
CA ARG A 38 9.47 -5.21 0.98
C ARG A 38 10.76 -5.90 1.37
N GLU A 39 11.90 -5.29 1.05
CA GLU A 39 13.23 -5.86 1.38
C GLU A 39 13.38 -6.05 2.89
N ILE A 40 13.02 -5.04 3.68
CA ILE A 40 13.05 -5.11 5.16
C ILE A 40 12.23 -6.29 5.71
N PHE A 41 11.03 -6.52 5.18
CA PHE A 41 10.18 -7.63 5.63
C PHE A 41 10.76 -9.00 5.28
N LEU A 42 11.28 -9.15 4.05
CA LEU A 42 11.84 -10.41 3.56
C LEU A 42 13.15 -10.76 4.27
N GLU A 43 14.03 -9.78 4.48
CA GLU A 43 15.28 -9.94 5.23
C GLU A 43 15.02 -10.32 6.70
N ALA A 44 13.92 -9.85 7.28
CA ALA A 44 13.52 -10.18 8.65
C ALA A 44 12.91 -11.60 8.81
N GLY A 45 12.80 -12.38 7.72
CA GLY A 45 12.29 -13.75 7.76
C GLY A 45 10.90 -13.94 7.15
N GLY A 46 10.25 -12.85 6.72
CA GLY A 46 9.04 -12.89 5.90
C GLY A 46 9.25 -13.63 4.58
N LYS A 47 8.16 -14.07 3.94
CA LYS A 47 8.19 -14.88 2.71
C LYS A 47 7.53 -14.21 1.51
N GLN A 48 6.44 -13.48 1.75
CA GLN A 48 5.69 -12.81 0.69
C GLN A 48 5.26 -11.43 1.14
N TYR A 49 5.51 -10.45 0.28
CA TYR A 49 5.12 -9.06 0.44
C TYR A 49 4.45 -8.62 -0.85
N GLU A 50 3.24 -8.10 -0.74
CA GLU A 50 2.51 -7.54 -1.88
C GLU A 50 2.09 -6.11 -1.57
N TYR A 51 2.51 -5.19 -2.44
CA TYR A 51 1.98 -3.84 -2.44
C TYR A 51 0.65 -3.84 -3.20
N ILE A 52 -0.39 -3.31 -2.57
CA ILE A 52 -1.69 -3.04 -3.20
C ILE A 52 -1.60 -1.61 -3.74
N PRO A 53 -1.68 -1.41 -5.07
CA PRO A 53 -1.67 -0.08 -5.68
C PRO A 53 -2.77 0.80 -5.11
N ALA A 54 -2.54 2.11 -5.11
CA ALA A 54 -3.61 3.06 -4.87
C ALA A 54 -4.73 2.91 -5.91
N LEU A 55 -5.89 3.49 -5.63
CA LEU A 55 -7.04 3.40 -6.52
C LEU A 55 -6.78 4.03 -7.91
N ASN A 56 -5.88 5.02 -7.97
CA ASN A 56 -5.42 5.63 -9.22
C ASN A 56 -6.59 6.06 -10.12
N ALA A 57 -6.51 5.76 -11.42
CA ALA A 57 -7.54 6.09 -12.41
C ALA A 57 -8.59 4.96 -12.58
N ASP A 58 -8.77 4.11 -11.57
CA ASP A 58 -9.81 3.07 -11.61
C ASP A 58 -11.19 3.70 -11.79
N ALA A 59 -12.02 3.09 -12.65
CA ALA A 59 -13.33 3.62 -13.00
C ALA A 59 -14.25 3.74 -11.77
N ALA A 60 -14.20 2.76 -10.85
CA ALA A 60 -15.02 2.78 -9.65
C ALA A 60 -14.58 3.90 -8.68
N HIS A 61 -13.27 4.20 -8.64
CA HIS A 61 -12.75 5.32 -7.85
C HIS A 61 -13.24 6.67 -8.41
N ILE A 62 -13.17 6.85 -9.72
CA ILE A 62 -13.66 8.07 -10.38
C ILE A 62 -15.17 8.21 -10.15
N GLU A 63 -15.94 7.14 -10.32
CA GLU A 63 -17.39 7.12 -10.06
C GLU A 63 -17.71 7.50 -8.61
N MET A 64 -16.99 6.93 -7.63
CA MET A 64 -17.11 7.28 -6.23
C MET A 64 -16.88 8.78 -6.00
N MET A 65 -15.84 9.37 -6.58
CA MET A 65 -15.55 10.81 -6.45
C MET A 65 -16.62 11.70 -7.10
N VAL A 66 -17.17 11.28 -8.24
CA VAL A 66 -18.30 11.97 -8.89
C VAL A 66 -19.52 11.93 -7.98
N ASN A 67 -19.88 10.75 -7.45
CA ASN A 67 -21.03 10.58 -6.57
C ASN A 67 -20.87 11.40 -5.27
N LEU A 68 -19.67 11.45 -4.70
CA LEU A 68 -19.38 12.23 -3.50
C LEU A 68 -19.55 13.75 -3.71
N THR A 69 -19.17 14.25 -4.89
CA THR A 69 -19.26 15.68 -5.22
C THR A 69 -20.60 16.10 -5.80
N ALA A 70 -21.42 15.17 -6.28
CA ALA A 70 -22.69 15.44 -6.95
C ALA A 70 -23.65 16.37 -6.18
N PRO A 71 -23.82 16.26 -4.83
CA PRO A 71 -24.69 17.16 -4.09
C PRO A 71 -24.21 18.62 -4.00
N TYR A 72 -22.95 18.90 -4.35
CA TYR A 72 -22.30 20.21 -4.22
C TYR A 72 -22.02 20.88 -5.57
N ARG A 73 -22.57 20.32 -6.66
CA ARG A 73 -22.49 20.89 -8.00
C ARG A 73 -23.66 21.84 -8.29
#